data_AF-A0A5D6Y8W9-F1
#
_entry.id   AF-A0A5D6Y8W9-F1
#
_cell.length_a   1.000
_cell.length_b   1.000
_cell.length_c   1.000
_cell.angle_alpha   90.00
_cell.angle_beta   90.00
_cell.angle_gamma   90.00
#
_symmetry.space_group_name_H-M   'P 1'
#
loop_
_entity.id
_entity.type
_entity.pdbx_description
1 polymer ?
#
loop_
_entity_poly.entity_id
_entity_poly.type
_entity_poly.pdbx_seq_one_letter_code
_entity_poly.pdbx_strand_id
1 'polypeptide(L)'
;MSDDELDELETKVLAARDAIDLEDLGRHNDVLKQENLLLDSYLQRNAQGLAGSDDENRRDEKDRKGQRQRRARAQALLTMDQKNDLCSTELEAAQKELEETRRTSERLIDTLRAVLEETDIRIAELKKDAYEFKRDIVVGAENFRTGKTIAEKMIRYMEEKLRQKDAIVEKLRLKNATLKSQAQKIDAQLRHKEEMGDALHYIDFHQLQIENKQYVATIEERNEDLLKLKQTTGSTVQVLNGLKKKLHELLEESAWLQGEITSRTELNEKIVEEIALLDGRNQKDEKKLHKAQMQQGAEPSKDMPQILDYVAQKAKLYELQQEIKSYERKVEIAERAAKLARSKSASSS
;
A
#
# COMPACT_ATOMS: atom_id res chain seq x y z
N MET A 1 -19.95 64.98 -16.81
CA MET A 1 -21.30 64.52 -16.43
C MET A 1 -21.88 65.62 -15.59
N SER A 2 -23.06 66.13 -15.95
CA SER A 2 -23.83 67.00 -15.04
C SER A 2 -24.33 66.17 -13.86
N ASP A 3 -24.55 66.81 -12.70
CA ASP A 3 -25.11 66.12 -11.52
C ASP A 3 -26.42 65.39 -11.87
N ASP A 4 -27.24 65.95 -12.75
CA ASP A 4 -28.47 65.31 -13.26
C ASP A 4 -28.23 63.98 -14.02
N GLU A 5 -27.11 63.85 -14.75
CA GLU A 5 -26.76 62.61 -15.46
C GLU A 5 -26.23 61.54 -14.50
N LEU A 6 -25.58 61.96 -13.41
CA LEU A 6 -25.10 61.08 -12.35
C LEU A 6 -26.28 60.54 -11.53
N ASP A 7 -27.24 61.39 -11.17
CA ASP A 7 -28.47 61.02 -10.46
C ASP A 7 -29.36 60.08 -11.31
N GLU A 8 -29.45 60.30 -12.63
CA GLU A 8 -30.18 59.40 -13.53
C GLU A 8 -29.49 58.03 -13.67
N LEU A 9 -28.16 57.99 -13.64
CA LEU A 9 -27.40 56.73 -13.65
C LEU A 9 -27.55 55.98 -12.32
N GLU A 10 -27.50 56.69 -11.20
CA GLU A 10 -27.64 56.12 -9.86
C GLU A 10 -29.05 55.55 -9.64
N THR A 11 -30.09 56.25 -10.10
CA THR A 11 -31.48 55.74 -10.07
C THR A 11 -31.68 54.51 -10.97
N LYS A 12 -31.07 54.45 -12.15
CA LYS A 12 -31.11 53.25 -13.02
C LYS A 12 -30.39 52.05 -12.39
N VAL A 13 -29.25 52.28 -11.73
CA VAL A 13 -28.52 51.22 -11.01
C VAL A 13 -29.33 50.72 -9.82
N LEU A 14 -29.98 51.61 -9.08
CA LEU A 14 -30.84 51.25 -7.95
C LEU A 14 -32.05 50.43 -8.40
N ALA A 15 -32.73 50.87 -9.48
CA ALA A 15 -33.86 50.14 -10.06
C ALA A 15 -33.45 48.75 -10.61
N ALA A 16 -32.26 48.62 -11.19
CA ALA A 16 -31.73 47.34 -11.64
C ALA A 16 -31.43 46.39 -10.47
N ARG A 17 -30.92 46.93 -9.35
CA ARG A 17 -30.68 46.16 -8.12
C ARG A 17 -32.00 45.69 -7.50
N ASP A 18 -32.98 46.57 -7.39
CA ASP A 18 -34.30 46.23 -6.86
C ASP A 18 -35.01 45.17 -7.72
N ALA A 19 -34.82 45.20 -9.05
CA ALA A 19 -35.36 44.18 -9.96
C ALA A 19 -34.72 42.80 -9.73
N ILE A 20 -33.41 42.75 -9.49
CA ILE A 20 -32.70 41.50 -9.17
C ILE A 20 -33.16 40.96 -7.81
N ASP A 21 -33.24 41.83 -6.80
CA ASP A 21 -33.68 41.44 -5.46
C ASP A 21 -35.13 40.92 -5.47
N LEU A 22 -36.00 41.50 -6.31
CA LEU A 22 -37.38 41.05 -6.48
C LEU A 22 -37.48 39.69 -7.20
N GLU A 23 -36.61 39.45 -8.18
CA GLU A 23 -36.51 38.13 -8.85
C GLU A 23 -36.04 37.05 -7.87
N ASP A 24 -35.01 37.34 -7.07
CA ASP A 24 -34.47 36.40 -6.08
C ASP A 24 -35.49 36.12 -4.94
N LEU A 25 -36.23 37.14 -4.50
CA LEU A 25 -37.37 36.97 -3.59
C LEU A 25 -38.49 36.12 -4.21
N GLY A 26 -38.73 36.26 -5.52
CA GLY A 26 -39.68 35.43 -6.27
C GLY A 26 -39.26 33.95 -6.25
N ARG A 27 -38.01 33.67 -6.62
CA ARG A 27 -37.44 32.32 -6.58
C ARG A 27 -37.49 31.71 -5.18
N HIS A 28 -37.15 32.48 -4.15
CA HIS A 28 -37.20 32.00 -2.76
C HIS A 28 -38.63 31.67 -2.32
N ASN A 29 -39.61 32.50 -2.67
CA ASN A 29 -41.02 32.22 -2.39
C ASN A 29 -41.50 30.95 -3.10
N ASP A 30 -41.06 30.70 -4.33
CA ASP A 30 -41.46 29.49 -5.05
C ASP A 30 -40.88 28.22 -4.44
N VAL A 31 -39.63 28.27 -3.96
CA VAL A 31 -39.03 27.17 -3.19
C VAL A 31 -39.82 26.91 -1.90
N LEU A 32 -40.17 27.96 -1.15
CA LEU A 32 -40.97 27.81 0.07
C LEU A 32 -42.38 27.26 -0.22
N LYS A 33 -43.00 27.64 -1.34
CA LYS A 33 -44.28 27.03 -1.75
C LYS A 33 -44.13 25.54 -2.02
N GLN A 34 -43.09 25.13 -2.74
CA GLN A 34 -42.82 23.71 -3.01
C GLN A 34 -42.55 22.93 -1.72
N GLU A 35 -41.78 23.49 -0.80
CA GLU A 35 -41.50 22.89 0.50
C GLU A 35 -42.79 22.72 1.34
N ASN A 36 -43.65 23.73 1.37
CA ASN A 36 -44.93 23.66 2.08
C ASN A 36 -45.87 22.62 1.44
N LEU A 37 -45.92 22.52 0.12
CA LEU A 37 -46.72 21.50 -0.57
C LEU A 37 -46.24 20.08 -0.24
N LEU A 38 -44.93 19.87 -0.19
CA LEU A 38 -44.33 18.59 0.19
C LEU A 38 -44.68 18.24 1.63
N LEU A 39 -44.55 19.19 2.54
CA LEU A 39 -44.91 19.03 3.95
C LEU A 39 -46.40 18.73 4.11
N ASP A 40 -47.27 19.44 3.39
CA ASP A 40 -48.71 19.19 3.39
C ASP A 40 -49.04 17.79 2.88
N SER A 41 -48.37 17.31 1.82
CA SER A 41 -48.56 15.95 1.29
C SER A 41 -48.15 14.89 2.32
N TYR A 42 -46.99 15.08 2.96
CA TYR A 42 -46.52 14.20 4.04
C TYR A 42 -47.45 14.21 5.25
N LEU A 43 -47.89 15.39 5.68
CA LEU A 43 -48.83 15.51 6.79
C LEU A 43 -50.18 14.88 6.45
N GLN A 44 -50.69 15.00 5.23
CA GLN A 44 -51.93 14.34 4.81
C GLN A 44 -51.79 12.81 4.84
N ARG A 45 -50.66 12.27 4.35
CA ARG A 45 -50.39 10.83 4.35
C ARG A 45 -50.19 10.28 5.77
N ASN A 46 -49.51 11.02 6.64
CA ASN A 46 -49.17 10.57 7.99
C ASN A 46 -50.20 10.94 9.07
N ALA A 47 -51.02 11.98 8.87
CA ALA A 47 -52.13 12.29 9.77
C ALA A 47 -53.18 11.18 9.80
N GLN A 48 -53.33 10.42 8.70
CA GLN A 48 -54.16 9.21 8.69
C GLN A 48 -53.60 8.09 9.61
N GLY A 49 -52.31 8.09 9.92
CA GLY A 49 -51.68 7.15 10.86
C GLY A 49 -51.78 7.56 12.33
N LEU A 50 -51.94 8.85 12.62
CA LEU A 50 -51.96 9.41 13.99
C LEU A 50 -53.38 9.64 14.56
N ALA A 51 -54.41 9.66 13.71
CA ALA A 51 -55.80 9.81 14.15
C ALA A 51 -56.34 8.64 15.00
N GLY A 52 -55.54 7.58 15.22
CA GLY A 52 -55.90 6.43 16.05
C GLY A 52 -55.47 6.48 17.52
N SER A 53 -54.78 7.53 18.01
CA SER A 53 -54.14 7.47 19.34
C SER A 53 -54.43 8.60 20.33
N ASP A 54 -55.10 9.69 19.96
CA ASP A 54 -55.12 10.91 20.80
C ASP A 54 -56.53 11.37 21.21
N ASP A 55 -57.35 10.48 21.81
CA ASP A 55 -58.65 10.85 22.39
C ASP A 55 -58.69 10.85 23.94
N GLU A 56 -57.55 10.83 24.65
CA GLU A 56 -57.57 10.78 26.12
C GLU A 56 -56.98 11.98 26.89
N ASN A 57 -56.24 12.92 26.30
CA ASN A 57 -55.53 13.94 27.10
C ASN A 57 -55.83 15.40 26.71
N ARG A 58 -57.11 15.79 26.73
CA ARG A 58 -57.52 17.21 26.60
C ARG A 58 -58.38 17.71 27.76
N ARG A 59 -57.88 17.58 28.98
CA ARG A 59 -58.26 18.46 30.09
C ARG A 59 -56.98 18.79 30.86
N ASP A 60 -56.89 20.04 31.30
CA ASP A 60 -55.80 20.62 32.10
C ASP A 60 -54.52 21.04 31.35
N GLU A 61 -54.55 22.24 30.76
CA GLU A 61 -53.45 23.23 30.85
C GLU A 61 -53.84 24.55 30.14
N LYS A 62 -54.88 25.22 30.64
CA LYS A 62 -55.07 26.67 30.45
C LYS A 62 -54.48 27.33 31.70
N ASP A 63 -53.21 27.76 31.67
CA ASP A 63 -52.67 28.90 32.47
C ASP A 63 -51.14 29.11 32.41
N ARG A 64 -50.46 28.66 31.34
CA ARG A 64 -49.03 29.02 31.09
C ARG A 64 -48.77 29.58 29.70
N LYS A 65 -49.70 30.40 29.18
CA LYS A 65 -49.69 30.88 27.78
C LYS A 65 -48.77 32.08 27.48
N GLY A 66 -48.24 32.81 28.47
CA GLY A 66 -47.51 34.06 28.18
C GLY A 66 -46.05 33.91 27.72
N GLN A 67 -45.32 32.89 28.20
CA GLN A 67 -43.85 32.86 28.06
C GLN A 67 -43.31 31.66 27.26
N ARG A 68 -44.12 30.61 27.08
CA ARG A 68 -43.78 29.44 26.26
C ARG A 68 -43.97 29.68 24.76
N GLN A 69 -44.79 30.67 24.39
CA GLN A 69 -45.20 30.95 23.01
C GLN A 69 -44.07 31.57 22.16
N ARG A 70 -43.10 32.26 22.79
CA ARG A 70 -41.93 32.81 22.10
C ARG A 70 -40.82 31.77 21.88
N ARG A 71 -40.73 30.76 22.76
CA ARG A 71 -39.76 29.64 22.66
C ARG A 71 -40.26 28.53 21.72
N ALA A 72 -41.58 28.33 21.61
CA ALA A 72 -42.18 27.40 20.65
C ALA A 72 -42.09 27.88 19.19
N ARG A 73 -42.09 29.21 18.94
CA ARG A 73 -41.91 29.76 17.58
C ARG A 73 -40.50 29.58 17.02
N ALA A 74 -39.49 29.45 17.87
CA ALA A 74 -38.11 29.20 17.45
C ALA A 74 -37.84 27.70 17.12
N GLN A 75 -38.77 26.80 17.45
CA GLN A 75 -38.76 25.38 17.07
C GLN A 75 -39.71 25.08 15.89
N ALA A 76 -40.10 26.10 15.12
CA ALA A 76 -41.02 25.94 13.99
C ALA A 76 -40.31 25.67 12.65
N LEU A 77 -38.97 25.69 12.61
CA LEU A 77 -38.22 25.32 11.42
C LEU A 77 -37.65 23.92 11.62
N LEU A 78 -38.05 23.00 10.75
CA LEU A 78 -37.44 21.68 10.60
C LEU A 78 -35.93 21.84 10.37
N THR A 79 -35.12 21.03 11.03
CA THR A 79 -33.68 20.98 10.74
C THR A 79 -33.45 20.50 9.31
N MET A 80 -32.31 20.83 8.71
CA MET A 80 -32.00 20.35 7.34
C MET A 80 -32.06 18.82 7.24
N ASP A 81 -31.63 18.10 8.27
CA ASP A 81 -31.73 16.64 8.32
C ASP A 81 -33.21 16.19 8.32
N GLN A 82 -34.06 16.80 9.14
CA GLN A 82 -35.50 16.49 9.16
C GLN A 82 -36.19 16.81 7.82
N LYS A 83 -35.77 17.88 7.13
CA LYS A 83 -36.25 18.21 5.78
C LYS A 83 -35.80 17.19 4.74
N ASN A 84 -34.55 16.71 4.84
CA ASN A 84 -34.03 15.66 3.96
C ASN A 84 -34.73 14.33 4.17
N ASP A 85 -35.01 13.95 5.43
CA ASP A 85 -35.76 12.74 5.77
C ASP A 85 -37.20 12.83 5.25
N LEU A 86 -37.86 13.98 5.45
CA LEU A 86 -39.18 14.29 4.91
C LEU A 86 -39.20 14.18 3.37
N CYS A 87 -38.22 14.77 2.71
CA CYS A 87 -38.11 14.72 1.25
C CYS A 87 -37.88 13.29 0.75
N SER A 88 -37.02 12.53 1.43
CA SER A 88 -36.71 11.15 1.08
C SER A 88 -37.93 10.24 1.23
N THR A 89 -38.66 10.36 2.34
CA THR A 89 -39.87 9.58 2.60
C THR A 89 -41.00 9.90 1.62
N GLU A 90 -41.20 11.18 1.29
CA GLU A 90 -42.18 11.58 0.27
C GLU A 90 -41.77 11.15 -1.14
N LEU A 91 -40.47 11.19 -1.46
CA LEU A 91 -39.94 10.70 -2.72
C LEU A 91 -40.20 9.19 -2.87
N GLU A 92 -39.89 8.40 -1.84
CA GLU A 92 -40.15 6.95 -1.84
C GLU A 92 -41.63 6.64 -1.99
N ALA A 93 -42.50 7.38 -1.30
CA ALA A 93 -43.93 7.19 -1.39
C ALA A 93 -44.49 7.58 -2.76
N ALA A 94 -44.02 8.69 -3.34
CA ALA A 94 -44.37 9.09 -4.71
C ALA A 94 -43.88 8.07 -5.75
N GLN A 95 -42.68 7.51 -5.57
CA GLN A 95 -42.15 6.44 -6.42
C GLN A 95 -43.02 5.18 -6.33
N LYS A 96 -43.43 4.79 -5.12
CA LYS A 96 -44.31 3.63 -4.91
C LYS A 96 -45.67 3.84 -5.57
N GLU A 97 -46.28 5.01 -5.41
CA GLU A 97 -47.56 5.36 -6.04
C GLU A 97 -47.44 5.35 -7.58
N LEU A 98 -46.33 5.88 -8.12
CA LEU A 98 -46.05 5.82 -9.55
C LEU A 98 -45.93 4.38 -10.06
N GLU A 99 -45.21 3.51 -9.34
CA GLU A 99 -45.10 2.09 -9.70
C GLU A 99 -46.43 1.35 -9.63
N GLU A 100 -47.23 1.60 -8.60
CA GLU A 100 -48.57 1.02 -8.46
C GLU A 100 -49.51 1.47 -9.57
N THR A 101 -49.52 2.77 -9.88
CA THR A 101 -50.28 3.34 -10.99
C THR A 101 -49.83 2.76 -12.32
N ARG A 102 -48.52 2.60 -12.52
CA ARG A 102 -47.96 1.98 -13.72
C ARG A 102 -48.41 0.53 -13.84
N ARG A 103 -48.27 -0.27 -12.78
CA ARG A 103 -48.70 -1.69 -12.77
C ARG A 103 -50.19 -1.85 -13.04
N THR A 104 -51.03 -1.01 -12.44
CA THR A 104 -52.48 -1.07 -12.66
C THR A 104 -52.85 -0.65 -14.09
N SER A 105 -52.20 0.38 -14.61
CA SER A 105 -52.37 0.85 -15.99
C SER A 105 -51.95 -0.22 -17.00
N GLU A 106 -50.80 -0.87 -16.81
CA GLU A 106 -50.32 -1.97 -17.66
C GLU A 106 -51.32 -3.13 -17.67
N ARG A 107 -51.79 -3.59 -16.50
CA ARG A 107 -52.83 -4.63 -16.41
C ARG A 107 -54.13 -4.23 -17.12
N LEU A 108 -54.54 -2.98 -16.98
CA LEU A 108 -55.75 -2.47 -17.63
C LEU A 108 -55.58 -2.45 -19.15
N ILE A 109 -54.43 -1.99 -19.66
CA ILE A 109 -54.11 -1.99 -21.09
C ILE A 109 -54.17 -3.41 -21.64
N ASP A 110 -53.55 -4.38 -20.96
CA ASP A 110 -53.55 -5.78 -21.40
C ASP A 110 -54.96 -6.38 -21.39
N THR A 111 -55.76 -6.06 -20.38
CA THR A 111 -57.17 -6.49 -20.31
C THR A 111 -57.98 -5.89 -21.46
N LEU A 112 -57.84 -4.59 -21.72
CA LEU A 112 -58.54 -3.91 -22.81
C LEU A 112 -58.12 -4.45 -24.18
N ARG A 113 -56.82 -4.75 -24.38
CA ARG A 113 -56.33 -5.41 -25.60
C ARG A 113 -56.97 -6.78 -25.79
N ALA A 114 -56.98 -7.61 -24.75
CA ALA A 114 -57.61 -8.93 -24.80
C ALA A 114 -59.11 -8.84 -25.14
N VAL A 115 -59.83 -7.88 -24.55
CA VAL A 115 -61.25 -7.66 -24.85
C VAL A 115 -61.45 -7.19 -26.30
N LEU A 116 -60.63 -6.26 -26.79
CA LEU A 116 -60.71 -5.81 -28.19
C LEU A 116 -60.50 -6.97 -29.16
N GLU A 117 -59.44 -7.76 -28.97
CA GLU A 117 -59.16 -8.94 -29.80
C GLU A 117 -60.30 -9.97 -29.75
N GLU A 118 -60.86 -10.25 -28.56
CA GLU A 118 -62.01 -11.14 -28.41
C GLU A 118 -63.23 -10.59 -29.17
N THR A 119 -63.51 -9.29 -29.05
CA THR A 119 -64.65 -8.67 -29.72
C THR A 119 -64.51 -8.68 -31.23
N ASP A 120 -63.31 -8.46 -31.77
CA ASP A 120 -63.04 -8.51 -33.21
C ASP A 120 -63.26 -9.92 -33.76
N ILE A 121 -62.75 -10.94 -33.06
CA ILE A 121 -62.98 -12.35 -33.42
C ILE A 121 -64.48 -12.65 -33.38
N ARG A 122 -65.18 -12.26 -32.32
CA ARG A 122 -66.62 -12.50 -32.17
C ARG A 122 -67.43 -11.82 -33.28
N ILE A 123 -67.09 -10.58 -33.65
CA ILE A 123 -67.77 -9.85 -34.73
C ILE A 123 -67.55 -10.56 -36.07
N ALA A 124 -66.33 -11.01 -36.36
CA ALA A 124 -66.01 -11.74 -37.58
C ALA A 124 -66.78 -13.07 -37.66
N GLU A 125 -66.83 -13.83 -36.55
CA GLU A 125 -67.59 -15.08 -36.46
C GLU A 125 -69.09 -14.85 -36.65
N LEU A 126 -69.68 -13.87 -35.96
CA LEU A 126 -71.10 -13.53 -36.08
C LEU A 126 -71.46 -13.11 -37.51
N LYS A 127 -70.63 -12.30 -38.17
CA LYS A 127 -70.84 -11.91 -39.57
C LYS A 127 -70.83 -13.12 -40.50
N LYS A 128 -69.87 -14.04 -40.29
CA LYS A 128 -69.76 -15.28 -41.06
C LYS A 128 -70.98 -16.17 -40.82
N ASP A 129 -71.37 -16.39 -39.57
CA ASP A 129 -72.52 -17.21 -39.19
C ASP A 129 -73.83 -16.64 -39.74
N ALA A 130 -74.00 -15.31 -39.70
CA ALA A 130 -75.17 -14.65 -40.28
C ALA A 130 -75.23 -14.80 -41.81
N TYR A 131 -74.09 -14.69 -42.50
CA TYR A 131 -74.01 -14.88 -43.95
C TYR A 131 -74.31 -16.34 -44.34
N GLU A 132 -73.69 -17.30 -43.66
CA GLU A 132 -73.92 -18.73 -43.88
C GLU A 132 -75.38 -19.11 -43.61
N PHE A 133 -75.97 -18.61 -42.52
CA PHE A 133 -77.38 -18.83 -42.22
C PHE A 133 -78.30 -18.26 -43.31
N LYS A 134 -78.04 -17.03 -43.78
CA LYS A 134 -78.82 -16.44 -44.86
C LYS A 134 -78.72 -17.26 -46.15
N ARG A 135 -77.50 -17.66 -46.52
CA ARG A 135 -77.24 -18.44 -47.74
C ARG A 135 -77.89 -19.82 -47.67
N ASP A 136 -77.69 -20.55 -46.59
CA ASP A 136 -77.99 -21.98 -46.54
C ASP A 136 -79.42 -22.25 -46.04
N ILE A 137 -79.97 -21.38 -45.19
CA ILE A 137 -81.32 -21.53 -44.62
C ILE A 137 -82.32 -20.58 -45.26
N VAL A 138 -82.08 -19.27 -45.20
CA VAL A 138 -83.08 -18.28 -45.65
C VAL A 138 -83.32 -18.40 -47.15
N VAL A 139 -82.25 -18.56 -47.94
CA VAL A 139 -82.34 -18.72 -49.40
C VAL A 139 -82.26 -20.19 -49.82
N GLY A 140 -81.28 -20.95 -49.29
CA GLY A 140 -80.98 -22.31 -49.74
C GLY A 140 -81.96 -23.39 -49.27
N ALA A 141 -82.76 -23.13 -48.23
CA ALA A 141 -83.73 -24.07 -47.68
C ALA A 141 -85.19 -23.68 -47.90
N GLU A 142 -85.47 -22.63 -48.69
CA GLU A 142 -86.84 -22.26 -49.04
C GLU A 142 -87.44 -23.25 -50.04
N ASN A 143 -88.68 -23.67 -49.80
CA ASN A 143 -89.42 -24.48 -50.75
C ASN A 143 -90.02 -23.59 -51.84
N PHE A 144 -89.56 -23.75 -53.08
CA PHE A 144 -90.00 -22.95 -54.24
C PHE A 144 -91.52 -22.87 -54.44
N ARG A 145 -92.29 -23.86 -53.97
CA ARG A 145 -93.75 -23.87 -54.14
C ARG A 145 -94.52 -23.25 -52.97
N THR A 146 -93.97 -23.27 -51.76
CA THR A 146 -94.69 -22.82 -50.56
C THR A 146 -94.07 -21.59 -49.90
N GLY A 147 -92.86 -21.20 -50.30
CA GLY A 147 -92.07 -20.13 -49.69
C GLY A 147 -91.65 -20.40 -48.24
N LYS A 148 -91.91 -21.61 -47.73
CA LYS A 148 -91.60 -22.01 -46.35
C LYS A 148 -90.26 -22.73 -46.30
N THR A 149 -89.51 -22.50 -45.23
CA THR A 149 -88.25 -23.19 -44.98
C THR A 149 -88.47 -24.69 -44.75
N ILE A 150 -87.66 -25.52 -45.40
CA ILE A 150 -87.68 -26.97 -45.27
C ILE A 150 -87.07 -27.35 -43.91
N ALA A 151 -87.88 -27.91 -43.02
CA ALA A 151 -87.48 -28.24 -41.66
C ALA A 151 -86.26 -29.17 -41.58
N GLU A 152 -86.16 -30.18 -42.46
CA GLU A 152 -85.03 -31.12 -42.46
C GLU A 152 -83.68 -30.43 -42.74
N LYS A 153 -83.66 -29.44 -43.65
CA LYS A 153 -82.45 -28.66 -43.94
C LYS A 153 -82.05 -27.79 -42.75
N MET A 154 -83.02 -27.21 -42.05
CA MET A 154 -82.77 -26.43 -40.82
C MET A 154 -82.19 -27.30 -39.71
N ILE A 155 -82.75 -28.50 -39.49
CA ILE A 155 -82.25 -29.45 -38.49
C ILE A 155 -80.80 -29.84 -38.83
N ARG A 156 -80.53 -30.22 -40.08
CA ARG A 156 -79.18 -30.61 -40.53
C ARG A 156 -78.16 -29.47 -40.36
N TYR A 157 -78.54 -28.23 -40.66
CA TYR A 157 -77.68 -27.07 -40.45
C TYR A 157 -77.36 -26.85 -38.97
N MET A 158 -78.35 -26.99 -38.08
CA MET A 158 -78.15 -26.85 -36.64
C MET A 158 -77.26 -27.97 -36.08
N GLU A 159 -77.46 -29.21 -36.53
CA GLU A 159 -76.60 -30.35 -36.15
C GLU A 159 -75.14 -30.14 -36.57
N GLU A 160 -74.91 -29.68 -37.80
CA GLU A 160 -73.56 -29.37 -38.29
C GLU A 160 -72.93 -28.21 -37.51
N LYS A 161 -73.70 -27.16 -37.18
CA LYS A 161 -73.21 -26.04 -36.36
C LYS A 161 -72.86 -26.47 -34.94
N LEU A 162 -73.68 -27.34 -34.33
CA LEU A 162 -73.38 -27.90 -33.01
C LEU A 162 -72.08 -28.71 -33.06
N ARG A 163 -71.93 -29.59 -34.06
CA ARG A 163 -70.71 -30.38 -34.25
C ARG A 163 -69.45 -29.51 -34.43
N GLN A 164 -69.55 -28.42 -35.19
CA GLN A 164 -68.44 -27.47 -35.35
C GLN A 164 -68.09 -26.77 -34.03
N LYS A 165 -69.10 -26.36 -33.24
CA LYS A 165 -68.88 -25.76 -31.91
C LYS A 165 -68.23 -26.77 -30.96
N ASP A 166 -68.66 -28.03 -30.94
CA ASP A 166 -68.05 -29.09 -30.13
C ASP A 166 -66.56 -29.29 -30.46
N ALA A 167 -66.21 -29.29 -31.75
CA ALA A 167 -64.81 -29.39 -32.18
C ALA A 167 -63.97 -28.19 -31.70
N ILE A 168 -64.53 -26.98 -31.70
CA ILE A 168 -63.86 -25.78 -31.17
C ILE A 168 -63.70 -25.88 -29.65
N VAL A 169 -64.73 -26.32 -28.92
CA VAL A 169 -64.68 -26.51 -27.47
C VAL A 169 -63.55 -27.47 -27.09
N GLU A 170 -63.44 -28.62 -27.77
CA GLU A 170 -62.38 -29.58 -27.49
C GLU A 170 -60.99 -29.02 -27.81
N LYS A 171 -60.85 -28.30 -28.93
CA LYS A 171 -59.60 -27.61 -29.27
C LYS A 171 -59.19 -26.58 -28.21
N LEU A 172 -60.13 -25.76 -27.74
CA LEU A 172 -59.87 -24.76 -26.71
C LEU A 172 -59.54 -25.41 -25.37
N ARG A 173 -60.21 -26.51 -25.01
CA ARG A 173 -59.93 -27.29 -23.80
C ARG A 173 -58.49 -27.83 -23.80
N LEU A 174 -58.04 -28.43 -24.90
CA LEU A 174 -56.67 -28.92 -25.05
C LEU A 174 -55.66 -27.77 -24.94
N LYS A 175 -55.91 -26.65 -25.63
CA LYS A 175 -55.03 -25.47 -25.56
C LYS A 175 -54.94 -24.90 -24.14
N ASN A 176 -56.07 -24.83 -23.42
CA ASN A 176 -56.11 -24.38 -22.04
C ASN A 176 -55.28 -25.32 -21.12
N ALA A 177 -55.41 -26.64 -21.28
CA ALA A 177 -54.63 -27.61 -20.53
C ALA A 177 -53.11 -27.46 -20.79
N THR A 178 -52.70 -27.25 -22.04
CA THR A 178 -51.29 -27.00 -22.39
C THR A 178 -50.76 -25.71 -21.77
N LEU A 179 -51.50 -24.61 -21.90
CA LEU A 179 -51.09 -23.32 -21.32
C LEU A 179 -51.01 -23.38 -19.79
N LYS A 180 -51.94 -24.08 -19.14
CA LYS A 180 -51.90 -24.30 -17.69
C LYS A 180 -50.66 -25.07 -17.26
N SER A 181 -50.29 -26.13 -17.98
CA SER A 181 -49.05 -26.89 -17.70
C SER A 181 -47.80 -26.04 -17.93
N GLN A 182 -47.76 -25.22 -18.98
CA GLN A 182 -46.65 -24.28 -19.22
C GLN A 182 -46.52 -23.24 -18.12
N ALA A 183 -47.64 -22.64 -17.69
CA ALA A 183 -47.66 -21.68 -16.58
C ALA A 183 -47.15 -22.32 -15.28
N GLN A 184 -47.59 -23.53 -14.95
CA GLN A 184 -47.09 -24.28 -13.79
C GLN A 184 -45.58 -24.56 -13.88
N LYS A 185 -45.07 -24.89 -15.06
CA LYS A 185 -43.64 -25.13 -15.26
C LYS A 185 -42.83 -23.85 -15.06
N ILE A 186 -43.30 -22.72 -15.58
CA ILE A 186 -42.64 -21.42 -15.40
C ILE A 186 -42.68 -21.00 -13.93
N ASP A 187 -43.81 -21.17 -13.25
CA ASP A 187 -43.94 -20.87 -11.81
C ASP A 187 -42.97 -21.72 -10.98
N ALA A 188 -42.86 -23.03 -11.28
CA ALA A 188 -41.89 -23.90 -10.61
C ALA A 188 -40.43 -23.48 -10.89
N GLN A 189 -40.12 -23.04 -12.11
CA GLN A 189 -38.79 -22.53 -12.45
C GLN A 189 -38.47 -21.22 -11.73
N LEU A 190 -39.45 -20.33 -11.55
CA LEU A 190 -39.29 -19.10 -10.77
C LEU A 190 -39.01 -19.44 -9.31
N ARG A 191 -39.81 -20.30 -8.68
CA ARG A 191 -39.59 -20.74 -7.29
C ARG A 191 -38.22 -21.37 -7.10
N HIS A 192 -37.79 -22.25 -8.00
CA HIS A 192 -36.46 -22.85 -7.92
C HIS A 192 -35.34 -21.81 -8.05
N LYS A 193 -35.53 -20.77 -8.87
CA LYS A 193 -34.57 -19.66 -8.98
C LYS A 193 -34.55 -18.79 -7.73
N GLU A 194 -35.71 -18.54 -7.12
CA GLU A 194 -35.83 -17.81 -5.84
C GLU A 194 -35.15 -18.59 -4.71
N GLU A 195 -35.41 -19.89 -4.58
CA GLU A 195 -34.82 -20.77 -3.56
C GLU A 195 -33.30 -20.93 -3.72
N MET A 196 -32.78 -20.96 -4.96
CA MET A 196 -31.32 -20.92 -5.21
C MET A 196 -30.69 -19.55 -4.91
N GLY A 197 -31.48 -18.47 -4.91
CA GLY A 197 -31.01 -17.10 -4.75
C GLY A 197 -30.65 -16.73 -3.31
N ASP A 198 -31.43 -17.20 -2.33
CA ASP A 198 -31.39 -16.62 -0.98
C ASP A 198 -30.35 -17.24 -0.02
N ALA A 199 -30.05 -18.54 -0.13
CA ALA A 199 -29.17 -19.22 0.83
C ALA A 199 -27.72 -19.42 0.35
N LEU A 200 -27.51 -19.56 -0.97
CA LEU A 200 -26.19 -19.90 -1.53
C LEU A 200 -25.31 -18.64 -1.71
N HIS A 201 -25.88 -17.46 -1.99
CA HIS A 201 -25.06 -16.27 -2.26
C HIS A 201 -24.50 -15.58 -1.02
N TYR A 202 -25.24 -15.48 0.10
CA TYR A 202 -24.78 -14.68 1.23
C TYR A 202 -23.58 -15.32 1.94
N ILE A 203 -23.65 -16.63 2.22
CA ILE A 203 -22.58 -17.35 2.91
C ILE A 203 -21.34 -17.45 2.01
N ASP A 204 -21.51 -17.79 0.73
CA ASP A 204 -20.39 -17.89 -0.22
C ASP A 204 -19.73 -16.51 -0.46
N PHE A 205 -20.53 -15.44 -0.52
CA PHE A 205 -20.00 -14.09 -0.66
C PHE A 205 -19.20 -13.65 0.59
N HIS A 206 -19.72 -13.93 1.79
CA HIS A 206 -18.99 -13.67 3.03
C HIS A 206 -17.72 -14.52 3.14
N GLN A 207 -17.78 -15.78 2.74
CA GLN A 207 -16.60 -16.66 2.69
C GLN A 207 -15.53 -16.09 1.74
N LEU A 208 -15.92 -15.68 0.53
CA LEU A 208 -15.01 -15.06 -0.44
C LEU A 208 -14.42 -13.75 0.10
N GLN A 209 -15.23 -12.96 0.83
CA GLN A 209 -14.77 -11.72 1.45
C GLN A 209 -13.76 -11.97 2.57
N ILE A 210 -13.96 -13.02 3.37
CA ILE A 210 -13.02 -13.45 4.42
C ILE A 210 -11.71 -13.92 3.78
N GLU A 211 -11.78 -14.77 2.75
CA GLU A 211 -10.59 -15.27 2.04
C GLU A 211 -9.82 -14.13 1.39
N ASN A 212 -10.49 -13.20 0.73
CA ASN A 212 -9.85 -12.03 0.14
C ASN A 212 -9.11 -11.19 1.19
N LYS A 213 -9.75 -10.90 2.34
CA LYS A 213 -9.10 -10.20 3.45
C LYS A 213 -7.88 -10.96 3.98
N GLN A 214 -7.95 -12.28 4.09
CA GLN A 214 -6.82 -13.10 4.52
C GLN A 214 -5.67 -13.08 3.51
N TYR A 215 -5.96 -13.14 2.21
CA TYR A 215 -4.94 -13.04 1.16
C TYR A 215 -4.28 -11.67 1.15
N VAL A 216 -5.05 -10.58 1.29
CA VAL A 216 -4.49 -9.22 1.38
C VAL A 216 -3.55 -9.10 2.58
N ALA A 217 -3.96 -9.54 3.76
CA ALA A 217 -3.10 -9.52 4.95
C ALA A 217 -1.81 -10.34 4.75
N THR A 218 -1.93 -11.51 4.12
CA THR A 218 -0.76 -12.35 3.80
C THR A 218 0.19 -11.66 2.80
N ILE A 219 -0.36 -10.98 1.80
CA ILE A 219 0.44 -10.22 0.82
C ILE A 219 1.16 -9.05 1.51
N GLU A 220 0.49 -8.34 2.41
CA GLU A 220 1.07 -7.24 3.19
C GLU A 220 2.23 -7.73 4.06
N GLU A 221 2.03 -8.82 4.82
CA GLU A 221 3.09 -9.44 5.64
C GLU A 221 4.32 -9.83 4.79
N ARG A 222 4.10 -10.48 3.64
CA ARG A 222 5.20 -10.87 2.73
C ARG A 222 5.89 -9.66 2.11
N ASN A 223 5.17 -8.59 1.82
CA ASN A 223 5.76 -7.35 1.32
C ASN A 223 6.62 -6.65 2.38
N GLU A 224 6.20 -6.64 3.64
CA GLU A 224 7.00 -6.12 4.75
C GLU A 224 8.30 -6.92 4.91
N ASP A 225 8.23 -8.25 4.89
CA ASP A 225 9.41 -9.10 5.00
C ASP A 225 10.36 -8.92 3.81
N LEU A 226 9.81 -8.80 2.59
CA LEU A 226 10.59 -8.48 1.40
C LEU A 226 11.30 -7.12 1.54
N LEU A 227 10.61 -6.12 2.09
CA LEU A 227 11.18 -4.79 2.34
C LEU A 227 12.33 -4.85 3.34
N LYS A 228 12.16 -5.56 4.47
CA LYS A 228 13.21 -5.79 5.48
C LYS A 228 14.43 -6.46 4.83
N LEU A 229 14.21 -7.50 4.03
CA LEU A 229 15.29 -8.22 3.35
C LEU A 229 16.03 -7.35 2.33
N LYS A 230 15.31 -6.48 1.60
CA LYS A 230 15.93 -5.51 0.68
C LYS A 230 16.79 -4.50 1.43
N GLN A 231 16.34 -4.00 2.58
CA GLN A 231 17.11 -3.06 3.40
C GLN A 231 18.38 -3.71 3.96
N THR A 232 18.28 -4.92 4.53
CA THR A 232 19.44 -5.63 5.06
C THR A 232 20.44 -5.96 3.95
N THR A 233 19.98 -6.45 2.80
CA THR A 233 20.82 -6.71 1.63
C THR A 233 21.53 -5.43 1.16
N GLY A 234 20.81 -4.31 1.08
CA GLY A 234 21.40 -3.01 0.73
C GLY A 234 22.49 -2.56 1.69
N SER A 235 22.24 -2.69 3.00
CA SER A 235 23.22 -2.38 4.05
C SER A 235 24.46 -3.29 3.96
N THR A 236 24.27 -4.60 3.80
CA THR A 236 25.36 -5.56 3.63
C THR A 236 26.21 -5.25 2.39
N VAL A 237 25.59 -4.86 1.27
CA VAL A 237 26.31 -4.46 0.06
C VAL A 237 27.12 -3.17 0.30
N GLN A 238 26.58 -2.20 1.02
CA GLN A 238 27.32 -0.98 1.38
C GLN A 238 28.55 -1.30 2.24
N VAL A 239 28.39 -2.12 3.28
CA VAL A 239 29.50 -2.57 4.14
C VAL A 239 30.54 -3.33 3.32
N LEU A 240 30.11 -4.26 2.46
CA LEU A 240 31.00 -5.03 1.60
C LEU A 240 31.81 -4.13 0.65
N ASN A 241 31.16 -3.12 0.04
CA ASN A 241 31.84 -2.16 -0.82
C ASN A 241 32.83 -1.29 -0.04
N GLY A 242 32.48 -0.90 1.20
CA GLY A 242 33.41 -0.21 2.10
C GLY A 242 34.65 -1.05 2.41
N LEU A 243 34.47 -2.33 2.75
CA LEU A 243 35.57 -3.26 3.02
C LEU A 243 36.42 -3.51 1.77
N LYS A 244 35.80 -3.66 0.59
CA LYS A 244 36.54 -3.78 -0.69
C LYS A 244 37.41 -2.56 -0.95
N LYS A 245 36.88 -1.35 -0.72
CA LYS A 245 37.67 -0.11 -0.88
C LYS A 245 38.84 -0.07 0.10
N LYS A 246 38.60 -0.41 1.37
CA LYS A 246 39.66 -0.45 2.39
C LYS A 246 40.75 -1.46 2.05
N LEU A 247 40.36 -2.65 1.56
CA LEU A 247 41.30 -3.66 1.10
C LEU A 247 42.13 -3.16 -0.08
N HIS A 248 41.52 -2.46 -1.04
CA HIS A 248 42.22 -1.89 -2.18
C HIS A 248 43.25 -0.84 -1.76
N GLU A 249 42.88 0.08 -0.85
CA GLU A 249 43.80 1.06 -0.26
C GLU A 249 45.01 0.38 0.42
N LEU A 250 44.77 -0.67 1.22
CA LEU A 250 45.85 -1.42 1.88
C LEU A 250 46.74 -2.18 0.88
N LEU A 251 46.17 -2.70 -0.21
CA LEU A 251 46.96 -3.36 -1.26
C LEU A 251 47.84 -2.34 -2.01
N GLU A 252 47.33 -1.15 -2.31
CA GLU A 252 48.13 -0.07 -2.91
C GLU A 252 49.25 0.38 -1.98
N GLU A 253 48.96 0.57 -0.68
CA GLU A 253 49.97 0.90 0.33
C GLU A 253 51.02 -0.20 0.46
N SER A 254 50.60 -1.47 0.50
CA SER A 254 51.52 -2.61 0.53
C SER A 254 52.41 -2.66 -0.71
N ALA A 255 51.85 -2.42 -1.90
CA ALA A 255 52.63 -2.40 -3.14
C ALA A 255 53.63 -1.24 -3.16
N TRP A 256 53.23 -0.06 -2.65
CA TRP A 256 54.11 1.09 -2.50
C TRP A 256 55.26 0.80 -1.51
N LEU A 257 54.94 0.28 -0.33
CA LEU A 257 55.94 -0.12 0.68
C LEU A 257 56.91 -1.18 0.13
N GLN A 258 56.40 -2.15 -0.62
CA GLN A 258 57.23 -3.16 -1.28
C GLN A 258 58.24 -2.49 -2.23
N GLY A 259 57.80 -1.52 -3.04
CA GLY A 259 58.66 -0.74 -3.93
C GLY A 259 59.71 0.10 -3.20
N GLU A 260 59.33 0.69 -2.06
CA GLU A 260 60.25 1.45 -1.21
C GLU A 260 61.31 0.53 -0.57
N ILE A 261 60.91 -0.66 -0.12
CA ILE A 261 61.83 -1.68 0.40
C ILE A 261 62.83 -2.08 -0.70
N THR A 262 62.36 -2.41 -1.91
CA THR A 262 63.26 -2.81 -3.01
C THR A 262 64.24 -1.69 -3.38
N SER A 263 63.77 -0.45 -3.44
CA SER A 263 64.63 0.73 -3.70
C SER A 263 65.70 0.91 -2.62
N ARG A 264 65.32 0.79 -1.34
CA ARG A 264 66.27 0.88 -0.21
C ARG A 264 67.25 -0.28 -0.16
N THR A 265 66.83 -1.50 -0.50
CA THR A 265 67.73 -2.65 -0.57
C THR A 265 68.76 -2.46 -1.68
N GLU A 266 68.35 -2.01 -2.87
CA GLU A 266 69.28 -1.70 -3.97
C GLU A 266 70.27 -0.59 -3.60
N LEU A 267 69.81 0.46 -2.90
CA LEU A 267 70.68 1.52 -2.43
C LEU A 267 71.69 1.00 -1.39
N ASN A 268 71.24 0.18 -0.44
CA ASN A 268 72.12 -0.44 0.54
C ASN A 268 73.15 -1.36 -0.10
N GLU A 269 72.77 -2.14 -1.12
CA GLU A 269 73.71 -2.97 -1.88
C GLU A 269 74.81 -2.12 -2.52
N LYS A 270 74.45 -1.00 -3.19
CA LYS A 270 75.43 -0.06 -3.76
C LYS A 270 76.37 0.53 -2.72
N ILE A 271 75.85 0.91 -1.55
CA ILE A 271 76.66 1.45 -0.46
C ILE A 271 77.60 0.37 0.09
N VAL A 272 77.14 -0.87 0.25
CA VAL A 272 77.97 -1.99 0.71
C VAL A 272 79.08 -2.28 -0.30
N GLU A 273 78.79 -2.26 -1.60
CA GLU A 273 79.80 -2.38 -2.66
C GLU A 273 80.82 -1.24 -2.61
N GLU A 274 80.38 0.00 -2.42
CA GLU A 274 81.26 1.16 -2.29
C GLU A 274 82.17 1.05 -1.05
N ILE A 275 81.62 0.65 0.10
CA ILE A 275 82.38 0.40 1.32
C ILE A 275 83.43 -0.69 1.07
N ALA A 276 83.06 -1.81 0.44
CA ALA A 276 84.01 -2.89 0.13
C ALA A 276 85.14 -2.44 -0.80
N LEU A 277 84.85 -1.58 -1.79
CA LEU A 277 85.85 -0.98 -2.66
C LEU A 277 86.79 -0.03 -1.89
N LEU A 278 86.24 0.81 -1.02
CA LEU A 278 86.99 1.72 -0.16
C LEU A 278 87.88 0.94 0.83
N ASP A 279 87.38 -0.12 1.45
CA ASP A 279 88.16 -0.99 2.33
C ASP A 279 89.29 -1.68 1.57
N GLY A 280 89.02 -2.19 0.36
CA GLY A 280 90.05 -2.74 -0.51
C GLY A 280 91.13 -1.72 -0.90
N ARG A 281 90.74 -0.44 -1.08
CA ARG A 281 91.67 0.66 -1.34
C ARG A 281 92.47 1.03 -0.09
N ASN A 282 91.81 1.15 1.06
CA ASN A 282 92.44 1.40 2.36
C ASN A 282 93.45 0.31 2.69
N GLN A 283 93.13 -0.97 2.52
CA GLN A 283 94.08 -2.07 2.71
C GLN A 283 95.28 -2.00 1.75
N LYS A 284 95.08 -1.61 0.49
CA LYS A 284 96.18 -1.40 -0.46
C LYS A 284 97.07 -0.23 -0.03
N ASP A 285 96.47 0.85 0.44
CA ASP A 285 97.19 2.04 0.90
C ASP A 285 97.91 1.77 2.24
N GLU A 286 97.31 1.00 3.15
CA GLU A 286 97.97 0.46 4.35
C GLU A 286 99.16 -0.43 4.00
N LYS A 287 99.03 -1.35 3.02
CA LYS A 287 100.14 -2.17 2.55
C LYS A 287 101.27 -1.33 1.93
N LYS A 288 100.94 -0.28 1.17
CA LYS A 288 101.93 0.66 0.63
C LYS A 288 102.61 1.45 1.75
N LEU A 289 101.85 1.94 2.74
CA LEU A 289 102.37 2.64 3.91
C LEU A 289 103.30 1.73 4.71
N HIS A 290 102.89 0.50 4.97
CA HIS A 290 103.72 -0.49 5.66
C HIS A 290 104.99 -0.81 4.85
N LYS A 291 104.89 -0.96 3.52
CA LYS A 291 106.07 -1.17 2.65
C LYS A 291 107.00 0.05 2.66
N ALA A 292 106.46 1.27 2.64
CA ALA A 292 107.24 2.50 2.74
C ALA A 292 107.92 2.62 4.12
N GLN A 293 107.24 2.25 5.20
CA GLN A 293 107.83 2.15 6.55
C GLN A 293 108.93 1.09 6.61
N MET A 294 108.76 -0.07 5.97
CA MET A 294 109.80 -1.10 5.91
C MET A 294 110.99 -0.69 5.03
N GLN A 295 110.77 0.10 3.98
CA GLN A 295 111.84 0.69 3.17
C GLN A 295 112.57 1.83 3.92
N GLN A 296 111.88 2.63 4.74
CA GLN A 296 112.51 3.59 5.65
C GLN A 296 113.20 2.91 6.84
N GLY A 297 112.77 1.71 7.22
CA GLY A 297 113.44 0.84 8.20
C GLY A 297 114.58 -0.02 7.65
N ALA A 298 114.94 0.14 6.36
CA ALA A 298 116.02 -0.59 5.69
C ALA A 298 117.32 0.24 5.58
N GLU A 299 117.48 1.28 6.39
CA GLU A 299 118.83 1.70 6.79
C GLU A 299 119.25 0.91 8.03
N PRO A 300 120.50 0.41 8.12
CA PRO A 300 120.99 -0.25 9.31
C PRO A 300 121.14 0.80 10.42
N SER A 301 120.08 0.98 11.20
CA SER A 301 120.17 1.69 12.46
C SER A 301 121.14 0.94 13.37
N LYS A 302 122.10 1.69 13.90
CA LYS A 302 123.29 1.29 14.65
C LYS A 302 123.00 0.63 16.00
N ASP A 303 121.72 0.40 16.32
CA ASP A 303 121.20 0.00 17.64
C ASP A 303 120.37 -1.29 17.58
N MET A 304 120.84 -2.32 16.85
CA MET A 304 120.27 -3.67 16.95
C MET A 304 121.11 -4.51 17.92
N PRO A 305 120.60 -4.84 19.13
CA PRO A 305 121.38 -5.55 20.14
C PRO A 305 121.83 -6.92 19.62
N GLN A 306 123.14 -7.18 19.67
CA GLN A 306 123.72 -8.44 19.22
C GLN A 306 123.32 -9.56 20.20
N ILE A 307 123.21 -10.81 19.75
CA ILE A 307 122.85 -11.97 20.60
C ILE A 307 123.75 -12.07 21.86
N LEU A 308 125.00 -11.59 21.76
CA LEU A 308 125.94 -11.50 22.88
C LEU A 308 125.49 -10.50 23.96
N ASP A 309 124.84 -9.39 23.60
CA ASP A 309 124.29 -8.41 24.54
C ASP A 309 123.09 -8.98 25.29
N TYR A 310 122.26 -9.80 24.62
CA TYR A 310 121.15 -10.50 25.28
C TYR A 310 121.67 -11.52 26.30
N VAL A 311 122.75 -12.24 25.98
CA VAL A 311 123.40 -13.18 26.91
C VAL A 311 124.04 -12.43 28.08
N ALA A 312 124.73 -11.31 27.82
CA ALA A 312 125.33 -10.48 28.86
C ALA A 312 124.27 -9.83 29.77
N GLN A 313 123.17 -9.32 29.20
CA GLN A 313 122.04 -8.80 29.97
C GLN A 313 121.38 -9.90 30.82
N LYS A 314 121.23 -11.11 30.28
CA LYS A 314 120.65 -12.24 31.02
C LYS A 314 121.56 -12.74 32.14
N ALA A 315 122.88 -12.71 31.95
CA ALA A 315 123.86 -12.98 33.00
C ALA A 315 123.82 -11.91 34.10
N LYS A 316 123.76 -10.62 33.73
CA LYS A 316 123.58 -9.49 34.65
C LYS A 316 122.27 -9.61 35.45
N LEU A 317 121.19 -10.07 34.81
CA LEU A 317 119.89 -10.30 35.44
C LEU A 317 119.99 -11.43 36.48
N TYR A 318 120.75 -12.49 36.20
CA TYR A 318 120.99 -13.58 37.14
C TYR A 318 121.87 -13.15 38.33
N GLU A 319 122.92 -12.35 38.10
CA GLU A 319 123.75 -11.77 39.17
C GLU A 319 122.92 -10.83 40.06
N LEU A 320 122.14 -9.93 39.46
CA LEU A 320 121.26 -9.02 40.20
C LEU A 320 120.16 -9.77 40.97
N GLN A 321 119.61 -10.87 40.41
CA GLN A 321 118.68 -11.72 41.15
C GLN A 321 119.34 -12.44 42.33
N GLN A 322 120.61 -12.85 42.22
CA GLN A 322 121.37 -13.37 43.36
C GLN A 322 121.65 -12.30 44.40
N GLU A 323 122.03 -11.09 43.98
CA GLU A 323 122.23 -9.95 44.88
C GLU A 323 120.95 -9.58 45.61
N ILE A 324 119.82 -9.49 44.90
CA ILE A 324 118.49 -9.25 45.49
C ILE A 324 118.18 -10.31 46.53
N LYS A 325 118.35 -11.61 46.25
CA LYS A 325 118.16 -12.67 47.24
C LYS A 325 119.11 -12.57 48.44
N SER A 326 120.34 -12.08 48.22
CA SER A 326 121.29 -11.84 49.31
C SER A 326 120.86 -10.66 50.18
N TYR A 327 120.36 -9.59 49.57
CA TYR A 327 119.87 -8.41 50.26
C TYR A 327 118.55 -8.69 50.97
N GLU A 328 117.65 -9.48 50.39
CA GLU A 328 116.44 -9.98 51.05
C GLU A 328 116.80 -10.77 52.31
N ARG A 329 117.79 -11.68 52.26
CA ARG A 329 118.30 -12.35 53.47
C ARG A 329 118.91 -11.39 54.49
N LYS A 330 119.67 -10.39 54.05
CA LYS A 330 120.26 -9.38 54.95
C LYS A 330 119.18 -8.52 55.61
N VAL A 331 118.14 -8.14 54.87
CA VAL A 331 116.97 -7.41 55.36
C VAL A 331 116.18 -8.28 56.32
N GLU A 332 115.97 -9.56 56.04
CA GLU A 332 115.27 -10.48 56.94
C GLU A 332 116.03 -10.66 58.27
N ILE A 333 117.37 -10.75 58.23
CA ILE A 333 118.23 -10.79 59.43
C ILE A 333 118.16 -9.45 60.18
N ALA A 334 118.20 -8.31 59.48
CA ALA A 334 118.10 -6.98 60.08
C ALA A 334 116.69 -6.73 60.68
N GLU A 335 115.62 -7.19 60.05
CA GLU A 335 114.25 -7.12 60.54
C GLU A 335 114.04 -8.01 61.77
N ARG A 336 114.60 -9.23 61.78
CA ARG A 336 114.59 -10.10 62.98
C ARG A 336 115.40 -9.46 64.11
N ALA A 337 116.55 -8.85 63.82
CA ALA A 337 117.35 -8.12 64.81
C ALA A 337 116.64 -6.86 65.32
N ALA A 338 115.95 -6.11 64.45
CA ALA A 338 115.16 -4.94 64.82
C ALA A 338 113.88 -5.32 65.62
N LYS A 339 113.25 -6.47 65.33
CA LYS A 339 112.17 -7.03 66.15
C LYS A 339 112.65 -7.44 67.55
N LEU A 340 113.82 -8.06 67.65
CA LEU A 340 114.47 -8.40 68.94
C LEU A 340 114.93 -7.17 69.72
N ALA A 341 115.36 -6.09 69.05
CA ALA A 341 115.69 -4.81 69.67
C ALA A 341 114.42 -4.05 70.12
N ARG A 342 113.34 -4.05 69.33
CA ARG A 342 112.04 -3.48 69.70
C ARG A 342 111.35 -4.24 70.84
N SER A 343 111.53 -5.56 70.95
CA SER A 343 111.01 -6.32 72.09
C SER A 343 111.83 -6.11 73.38
N LYS A 344 113.11 -5.74 73.26
CA LYS A 344 113.97 -5.36 74.40
C LYS A 344 113.80 -3.90 74.85
N SER A 345 113.32 -2.99 73.98
CA SER A 345 113.04 -1.59 74.34
C SER A 345 111.61 -1.36 74.88
N ALA A 346 110.69 -2.32 74.73
CA ALA A 346 109.34 -2.26 75.28
C ALA A 346 109.23 -2.82 76.71
N SER A 347 110.33 -3.33 77.28
CA SER A 347 110.43 -3.84 78.67
C SER A 347 111.24 -2.93 79.61
N SER A 348 111.46 -1.66 79.24
CA SER A 348 112.17 -0.69 80.08
C SER A 348 111.67 0.76 79.89
N SER A 349 110.37 0.98 80.07
CA SER A 349 109.79 2.28 80.46
C SER A 349 108.54 2.04 81.28
#